data_AF-A0A960EHB9-F1
#
_entry.id   AF-A0A960EHB9-F1
#
_cell.length_a   1.000
_cell.length_b   1.000
_cell.length_c   1.000
_cell.angle_alpha   90.00
_cell.angle_beta   90.00
_cell.angle_gamma   90.00
#
_symmetry.space_group_name_H-M   'P 1'
#
loop_
_entity.id
_entity.type
_entity.pdbx_description
1 polymer ?
#
loop_
_entity_poly.entity_id
_entity_poly.type
_entity_poly.pdbx_seq_one_letter_code
_entity_poly.pdbx_strand_id
1 'polypeptide(L)'
;VVHFVDGDPDRPMISGSVYDGTNALPYPLPDEKTKSTIKTASSLGGDGFNELRFEDLAGEEQVFVHAQKDFDEVVENDHTTTVHHDQTIRVDNDQSQEIGNDQTEHVVGNQDLTVDAARTIQVHGDYQETIDGSETRTVDSGVTETIDAGETRTVTGGMDETIVGDRTQDITGDSTETISANLNQTIVGAVSLSTLATYDVTAGGNVTVIAPAGVTIVAPAGHTIVAPGGQTIIDGEWAKSGADWHDSIALKFSVTILKIKWRALAVTAYGVSFEWSTFKLDKAAIKLFGWGNYLEKAAIKRKARAIHAELAGAHVDGPGA
;
A
#
# COMPACT_ATOMS: atom_id res chain seq x y z
N VAL A 1 -41.79 -74.91 23.80
CA VAL A 1 -41.37 -76.22 23.26
C VAL A 1 -40.15 -76.70 24.02
N VAL A 2 -40.19 -77.95 24.52
CA VAL A 2 -39.06 -78.59 25.21
C VAL A 2 -38.61 -79.77 24.38
N HIS A 3 -37.30 -79.82 24.10
CA HIS A 3 -36.62 -80.98 23.55
C HIS A 3 -35.80 -81.64 24.67
N PHE A 4 -35.36 -82.86 24.42
CA PHE A 4 -34.59 -83.66 25.36
C PHE A 4 -33.32 -84.12 24.64
N VAL A 5 -32.15 -83.80 25.19
CA VAL A 5 -30.87 -84.09 24.51
C VAL A 5 -30.68 -85.60 24.44
N ASP A 6 -30.48 -86.13 23.23
CA ASP A 6 -30.47 -87.58 22.94
C ASP A 6 -31.78 -88.31 23.31
N GLY A 7 -32.88 -87.57 23.55
CA GLY A 7 -34.16 -88.09 24.03
C GLY A 7 -34.25 -88.28 25.54
N ASP A 8 -33.22 -87.90 26.30
CA ASP A 8 -33.13 -88.06 27.76
C ASP A 8 -34.03 -87.05 28.53
N PRO A 9 -35.09 -87.50 29.24
CA PRO A 9 -35.99 -86.62 29.98
C PRO A 9 -35.31 -85.75 31.04
N ASP A 10 -34.18 -86.21 31.59
CA ASP A 10 -33.42 -85.49 32.62
C ASP A 10 -32.49 -84.41 32.01
N ARG A 11 -32.44 -84.29 30.67
CA ARG A 11 -31.64 -83.29 29.92
C ARG A 11 -32.54 -82.40 29.03
N PRO A 12 -33.47 -81.61 29.61
CA PRO A 12 -34.33 -80.71 28.86
C PRO A 12 -33.58 -79.53 28.25
N MET A 13 -33.89 -79.21 26.99
CA MET A 13 -33.47 -78.01 26.28
C MET A 13 -34.71 -77.27 25.77
N ILE A 14 -34.86 -75.99 26.11
CA ILE A 14 -35.96 -75.15 25.63
C ILE A 14 -35.56 -74.60 24.25
N SER A 15 -36.29 -74.95 23.20
CA SER A 15 -36.08 -74.44 21.83
C SER A 15 -36.89 -73.17 21.53
N GLY A 16 -37.78 -72.77 22.44
CA GLY A 16 -38.59 -71.57 22.37
C GLY A 16 -39.80 -71.65 23.30
N SER A 17 -40.40 -70.52 23.66
CA SER A 17 -41.74 -70.47 24.25
C SER A 17 -42.81 -70.67 23.16
N VAL A 18 -44.02 -71.03 23.56
CA VAL A 18 -45.22 -70.83 22.74
C VAL A 18 -46.00 -69.73 23.45
N TYR A 19 -46.33 -68.65 22.74
CA TYR A 19 -47.17 -67.60 23.30
C TYR A 19 -48.60 -68.14 23.49
N ASP A 20 -49.15 -67.93 24.67
CA ASP A 20 -50.46 -68.44 25.11
C ASP A 20 -51.13 -67.43 26.05
N GLY A 21 -52.25 -67.81 26.68
CA GLY A 21 -52.95 -66.93 27.62
C GLY A 21 -52.15 -66.55 28.88
N THR A 22 -51.01 -67.20 29.13
CA THR A 22 -50.07 -66.92 30.22
C THR A 22 -48.86 -66.14 29.72
N ASN A 23 -48.34 -66.51 28.55
CA ASN A 23 -47.20 -65.90 27.87
C ASN A 23 -47.72 -64.95 26.79
N ALA A 24 -47.99 -63.70 27.18
CA ALA A 24 -48.51 -62.69 26.27
C ALA A 24 -47.59 -62.48 25.04
N LEU A 25 -48.22 -62.27 23.87
CA LEU A 25 -47.53 -61.95 22.63
C LEU A 25 -46.77 -60.61 22.74
N PRO A 26 -45.58 -60.47 22.13
CA PRO A 26 -44.85 -59.20 22.08
C PRO A 26 -45.62 -58.09 21.34
N TYR A 27 -46.50 -58.48 20.41
CA TYR A 27 -47.33 -57.60 19.58
C TYR A 27 -48.75 -58.17 19.44
N PRO A 28 -49.81 -57.33 19.43
CA PRO A 28 -51.21 -57.78 19.31
C PRO A 28 -51.54 -58.38 17.94
N LEU A 29 -52.16 -59.56 17.95
CA LEU A 29 -52.73 -60.20 16.75
C LEU A 29 -54.25 -59.98 16.70
N PRO A 30 -54.86 -59.84 15.50
CA PRO A 30 -54.29 -60.09 14.17
C PRO A 30 -53.59 -58.89 13.53
N ASP A 31 -53.54 -57.74 14.20
CA ASP A 31 -53.14 -56.47 13.59
C ASP A 31 -51.65 -56.49 13.19
N GLU A 32 -50.78 -56.92 14.10
CA GLU A 32 -49.32 -56.92 13.95
C GLU A 32 -48.76 -58.24 13.36
N LYS A 33 -49.57 -58.96 12.59
CA LYS A 33 -49.28 -60.33 12.09
C LYS A 33 -48.06 -60.47 11.16
N THR A 34 -47.51 -59.37 10.68
CA THR A 34 -46.33 -59.31 9.81
C THR A 34 -45.03 -59.04 10.57
N LYS A 35 -45.10 -58.79 11.90
CA LYS A 35 -43.93 -58.58 12.75
C LYS A 35 -43.34 -59.90 13.26
N SER A 36 -42.07 -60.13 12.95
CA SER A 36 -41.25 -61.20 13.52
C SER A 36 -40.24 -60.60 14.49
N THR A 37 -40.11 -61.11 15.72
CA THR A 37 -39.24 -60.51 16.74
C THR A 37 -38.53 -61.53 17.64
N ILE A 38 -37.28 -61.22 17.98
CA ILE A 38 -36.53 -61.81 19.10
C ILE A 38 -36.43 -60.72 20.17
N LYS A 39 -37.32 -60.78 21.16
CA LYS A 39 -37.43 -59.79 22.24
C LYS A 39 -37.17 -60.44 23.61
N THR A 40 -36.26 -59.86 24.40
CA THR A 40 -35.92 -60.33 25.74
C THR A 40 -36.07 -59.20 26.75
N ALA A 41 -36.85 -59.42 27.81
CA ALA A 41 -36.92 -58.49 28.94
C ALA A 41 -35.60 -58.47 29.73
N SER A 42 -35.36 -57.34 30.41
CA SER A 42 -34.34 -57.24 31.46
C SER A 42 -34.58 -58.25 32.59
N SER A 43 -33.55 -58.50 33.40
CA SER A 43 -33.64 -59.38 34.58
C SER A 43 -34.72 -58.91 35.56
N LEU A 44 -35.32 -59.86 36.29
CA LEU A 44 -36.40 -59.65 37.26
C LEU A 44 -36.16 -58.39 38.13
N GLY A 45 -37.05 -57.40 37.99
CA GLY A 45 -36.96 -56.11 38.69
C GLY A 45 -36.40 -54.95 37.86
N GLY A 46 -36.09 -55.14 36.57
CA GLY A 46 -35.79 -54.08 35.62
C GLY A 46 -36.85 -53.97 34.51
N ASP A 47 -37.31 -52.76 34.22
CA ASP A 47 -38.43 -52.47 33.30
C ASP A 47 -38.03 -52.33 31.81
N GLY A 48 -36.89 -52.94 31.43
CA GLY A 48 -36.28 -52.78 30.11
C GLY A 48 -36.37 -54.00 29.18
N PHE A 49 -35.91 -53.85 27.93
CA PHE A 49 -35.82 -54.95 26.96
C PHE A 49 -34.75 -54.75 25.89
N ASN A 50 -34.22 -55.85 25.36
CA ASN A 50 -33.52 -55.89 24.07
C ASN A 50 -34.44 -56.46 22.99
N GLU A 51 -34.29 -56.01 21.75
CA GLU A 51 -35.12 -56.48 20.62
C GLU A 51 -34.37 -56.46 19.28
N LEU A 52 -34.52 -57.53 18.51
CA LEU A 52 -34.34 -57.54 17.05
C LEU A 52 -35.70 -57.87 16.42
N ARG A 53 -36.24 -56.93 15.64
CA ARG A 53 -37.56 -57.06 14.97
C ARG A 53 -37.44 -56.84 13.47
N PHE A 54 -38.19 -57.64 12.73
CA PHE A 54 -38.47 -57.51 11.31
C PHE A 54 -39.96 -57.19 11.12
N GLU A 55 -40.26 -56.29 10.20
CA GLU A 55 -41.60 -55.99 9.68
C GLU A 55 -41.60 -56.28 8.18
N ASP A 56 -42.50 -57.16 7.74
CA ASP A 56 -42.67 -57.60 6.35
C ASP A 56 -43.97 -57.04 5.72
N LEU A 57 -44.59 -56.01 6.32
CA LEU A 57 -45.72 -55.29 5.75
C LEU A 57 -45.29 -54.50 4.50
N ALA A 58 -45.87 -54.85 3.35
CA ALA A 58 -45.50 -54.30 2.05
C ALA A 58 -45.67 -52.76 1.97
N GLY A 59 -44.56 -52.03 1.82
CA GLY A 59 -44.50 -50.57 1.83
C GLY A 59 -44.17 -49.93 3.19
N GLU A 60 -44.07 -50.72 4.26
CA GLU A 60 -43.70 -50.29 5.62
C GLU A 60 -42.57 -51.19 6.20
N GLU A 61 -41.79 -51.85 5.34
CA GLU A 61 -40.78 -52.83 5.73
C GLU A 61 -39.66 -52.22 6.61
N GLN A 62 -39.30 -52.91 7.70
CA GLN A 62 -38.35 -52.40 8.69
C GLN A 62 -37.54 -53.50 9.37
N VAL A 63 -36.23 -53.29 9.52
CA VAL A 63 -35.42 -53.93 10.55
C VAL A 63 -35.24 -52.95 11.71
N PHE A 64 -35.49 -53.40 12.93
CA PHE A 64 -35.37 -52.60 14.15
C PHE A 64 -34.49 -53.34 15.17
N VAL A 65 -33.47 -52.65 15.66
CA VAL A 65 -32.55 -53.13 16.70
C VAL A 65 -32.66 -52.20 17.90
N HIS A 66 -32.84 -52.77 19.10
CA HIS A 66 -32.84 -52.04 20.35
C HIS A 66 -31.98 -52.76 21.39
N ALA A 67 -30.96 -52.07 21.87
CA ALA A 67 -30.21 -52.47 23.06
C ALA A 67 -30.61 -51.57 24.24
N GLN A 68 -30.85 -52.16 25.41
CA GLN A 68 -31.32 -51.44 26.60
C GLN A 68 -30.25 -50.55 27.24
N LYS A 69 -28.98 -50.72 26.90
CA LYS A 69 -27.86 -49.98 27.51
C LYS A 69 -26.68 -49.81 26.56
N ASP A 70 -26.08 -50.93 26.15
CA ASP A 70 -24.85 -50.97 25.34
C ASP A 70 -25.13 -51.74 24.05
N PHE A 71 -24.68 -51.23 22.91
CA PHE A 71 -24.68 -51.92 21.62
C PHE A 71 -23.26 -51.90 21.07
N ASP A 72 -22.56 -53.03 21.21
CA ASP A 72 -21.20 -53.21 20.70
C ASP A 72 -21.26 -53.88 19.31
N GLU A 73 -20.82 -53.16 18.28
CA GLU A 73 -20.64 -53.70 16.93
C GLU A 73 -19.15 -53.87 16.62
N VAL A 74 -18.76 -55.07 16.19
CA VAL A 74 -17.38 -55.41 15.79
C VAL A 74 -17.43 -56.13 14.46
N VAL A 75 -16.73 -55.59 13.47
CA VAL A 75 -16.67 -56.15 12.10
C VAL A 75 -15.21 -56.39 11.72
N GLU A 76 -14.81 -57.66 11.71
CA GLU A 76 -13.42 -58.13 11.57
C GLU A 76 -12.78 -57.92 10.17
N ASN A 77 -13.52 -57.35 9.20
CA ASN A 77 -13.06 -57.20 7.82
C ASN A 77 -13.66 -55.96 7.14
N ASP A 78 -14.85 -56.08 6.54
CA ASP A 78 -15.51 -54.99 5.79
C ASP A 78 -16.88 -54.68 6.40
N HIS A 79 -17.11 -53.43 6.81
CA HIS A 79 -18.44 -52.88 7.01
C HIS A 79 -18.76 -51.93 5.85
N THR A 80 -19.93 -52.08 5.22
CA THR A 80 -20.38 -51.21 4.13
C THR A 80 -21.84 -50.84 4.36
N THR A 81 -22.08 -49.55 4.57
CA THR A 81 -23.42 -48.97 4.69
C THR A 81 -23.81 -48.28 3.38
N THR A 82 -25.08 -48.32 2.99
CA THR A 82 -25.62 -47.51 1.89
C THR A 82 -27.05 -47.12 2.22
N VAL A 83 -27.34 -45.83 2.18
CA VAL A 83 -28.65 -45.25 2.45
C VAL A 83 -29.14 -44.56 1.18
N HIS A 84 -30.33 -44.92 0.70
CA HIS A 84 -30.87 -44.42 -0.57
C HIS A 84 -31.70 -43.13 -0.44
N HIS A 85 -31.92 -42.65 0.78
CA HIS A 85 -32.63 -41.40 1.09
C HIS A 85 -31.87 -40.67 2.20
N ASP A 86 -32.48 -40.40 3.35
CA ASP A 86 -31.86 -39.63 4.44
C ASP A 86 -31.19 -40.53 5.49
N GLN A 87 -30.05 -40.08 6.03
CA GLN A 87 -29.44 -40.60 7.25
C GLN A 87 -29.44 -39.51 8.31
N THR A 88 -29.92 -39.81 9.52
CA THR A 88 -29.82 -38.93 10.69
C THR A 88 -28.97 -39.60 11.75
N ILE A 89 -27.93 -38.93 12.22
CA ILE A 89 -27.13 -39.34 13.38
C ILE A 89 -27.40 -38.32 14.50
N ARG A 90 -27.66 -38.80 15.71
CA ARG A 90 -27.74 -37.98 16.92
C ARG A 90 -26.91 -38.64 18.01
N VAL A 91 -26.02 -37.87 18.62
CA VAL A 91 -25.30 -38.22 19.83
C VAL A 91 -25.62 -37.13 20.87
N ASP A 92 -26.14 -37.52 22.03
CA ASP A 92 -26.56 -36.58 23.09
C ASP A 92 -25.41 -36.15 24.03
N ASN A 93 -24.21 -36.71 23.81
CA ASN A 93 -22.98 -36.44 24.55
C ASN A 93 -21.78 -36.47 23.55
N ASP A 94 -20.64 -37.04 23.92
CA ASP A 94 -19.42 -37.06 23.11
C ASP A 94 -19.46 -38.08 21.94
N GLN A 95 -18.92 -37.68 20.78
CA GLN A 95 -18.53 -38.56 19.68
C GLN A 95 -17.01 -38.53 19.50
N SER A 96 -16.39 -39.68 19.26
CA SER A 96 -14.98 -39.79 18.86
C SER A 96 -14.87 -40.55 17.54
N GLN A 97 -13.87 -40.21 16.73
CA GLN A 97 -13.58 -40.88 15.47
C GLN A 97 -12.07 -40.93 15.25
N GLU A 98 -11.54 -42.11 14.95
CA GLU A 98 -10.13 -42.33 14.61
C GLU A 98 -10.07 -43.00 13.24
N ILE A 99 -9.30 -42.43 12.31
CA ILE A 99 -9.09 -42.97 10.97
C ILE A 99 -7.60 -43.29 10.84
N GLY A 100 -7.26 -44.58 10.77
CA GLY A 100 -5.86 -45.05 10.74
C GLY A 100 -5.13 -44.87 9.41
N ASN A 101 -5.79 -44.29 8.39
CA ASN A 101 -5.27 -44.00 7.06
C ASN A 101 -6.09 -42.84 6.44
N ASP A 102 -6.50 -42.92 5.18
CA ASP A 102 -7.21 -41.86 4.46
C ASP A 102 -8.69 -41.70 4.86
N GLN A 103 -9.15 -40.46 4.98
CA GLN A 103 -10.57 -40.08 4.97
C GLN A 103 -10.87 -39.31 3.67
N THR A 104 -12.07 -39.48 3.10
CA THR A 104 -12.54 -38.68 1.96
C THR A 104 -14.01 -38.35 2.15
N GLU A 105 -14.33 -37.06 2.11
CA GLU A 105 -15.70 -36.53 2.12
C GLU A 105 -15.97 -35.84 0.79
N HIS A 106 -17.20 -36.00 0.26
CA HIS A 106 -17.63 -35.35 -0.98
C HIS A 106 -19.11 -35.00 -0.89
N VAL A 107 -19.38 -33.71 -0.65
CA VAL A 107 -20.74 -33.17 -0.54
C VAL A 107 -21.11 -32.51 -1.86
N VAL A 108 -22.17 -32.99 -2.50
CA VAL A 108 -22.67 -32.46 -3.80
C VAL A 108 -23.60 -31.25 -3.60
N GLY A 109 -24.20 -31.11 -2.42
CA GLY A 109 -24.99 -29.96 -2.00
C GLY A 109 -24.17 -28.99 -1.12
N ASN A 110 -24.85 -28.34 -0.18
CA ASN A 110 -24.20 -27.48 0.81
C ASN A 110 -23.67 -28.31 1.99
N GLN A 111 -22.61 -27.83 2.65
CA GLN A 111 -22.13 -28.34 3.94
C GLN A 111 -22.17 -27.19 4.96
N ASP A 112 -23.12 -27.25 5.89
CA ASP A 112 -23.27 -26.25 6.97
C ASP A 112 -22.63 -26.79 8.26
N LEU A 113 -21.61 -26.10 8.79
CA LEU A 113 -20.91 -26.49 10.02
C LEU A 113 -21.02 -25.40 11.09
N THR A 114 -21.75 -25.69 12.17
CA THR A 114 -21.81 -24.87 13.38
C THR A 114 -20.94 -25.49 14.48
N VAL A 115 -20.14 -24.67 15.18
CA VAL A 115 -19.42 -25.07 16.39
C VAL A 115 -19.63 -23.97 17.43
N ASP A 116 -20.47 -24.20 18.43
CA ASP A 116 -20.82 -23.21 19.46
C ASP A 116 -19.67 -22.90 20.45
N ALA A 117 -18.59 -23.67 20.39
CA ALA A 117 -17.42 -23.59 21.25
C ALA A 117 -16.12 -23.43 20.43
N ALA A 118 -14.97 -23.82 20.97
CA ALA A 118 -13.70 -23.73 20.28
C ALA A 118 -13.51 -24.83 19.23
N ARG A 119 -13.24 -24.46 17.97
CA ARG A 119 -12.69 -25.36 16.94
C ARG A 119 -11.16 -25.25 16.93
N THR A 120 -10.46 -26.37 17.08
CA THR A 120 -9.01 -26.47 16.88
C THR A 120 -8.74 -27.35 15.67
N ILE A 121 -7.82 -26.94 14.80
CA ILE A 121 -7.34 -27.72 13.65
C ILE A 121 -5.83 -27.78 13.76
N GLN A 122 -5.24 -28.96 13.55
CA GLN A 122 -3.80 -29.16 13.43
C GLN A 122 -3.54 -30.01 12.19
N VAL A 123 -2.71 -29.51 11.29
CA VAL A 123 -2.29 -30.22 10.08
C VAL A 123 -0.78 -30.37 10.15
N HIS A 124 -0.28 -31.61 10.09
CA HIS A 124 1.15 -31.91 10.20
C HIS A 124 1.89 -31.95 8.86
N GLY A 125 1.14 -32.04 7.75
CA GLY A 125 1.63 -31.86 6.38
C GLY A 125 1.13 -30.54 5.80
N ASP A 126 1.06 -30.47 4.47
CA ASP A 126 0.57 -29.29 3.75
C ASP A 126 -0.95 -29.10 3.92
N TYR A 127 -1.40 -27.84 4.02
CA TYR A 127 -2.81 -27.47 3.94
C TYR A 127 -3.05 -26.74 2.61
N GLN A 128 -3.92 -27.29 1.77
CA GLN A 128 -4.37 -26.66 0.53
C GLN A 128 -5.88 -26.43 0.59
N GLU A 129 -6.28 -25.18 0.40
CA GLU A 129 -7.67 -24.76 0.23
C GLU A 129 -7.84 -24.12 -1.15
N THR A 130 -9.02 -24.24 -1.76
CA THR A 130 -9.30 -23.69 -3.09
C THR A 130 -10.78 -23.33 -3.18
N ILE A 131 -11.05 -22.05 -3.37
CA ILE A 131 -12.40 -21.47 -3.40
C ILE A 131 -12.59 -20.83 -4.79
N ASP A 132 -13.29 -21.53 -5.69
CA ASP A 132 -13.60 -21.02 -7.04
C ASP A 132 -14.62 -19.86 -7.03
N GLY A 133 -15.31 -19.68 -5.90
CA GLY A 133 -16.29 -18.62 -5.67
C GLY A 133 -15.70 -17.41 -4.91
N SER A 134 -16.46 -16.91 -3.93
CA SER A 134 -16.05 -15.81 -3.05
C SER A 134 -15.92 -16.28 -1.61
N GLU A 135 -14.77 -16.07 -0.98
CA GLU A 135 -14.62 -16.16 0.48
C GLU A 135 -15.27 -14.93 1.16
N THR A 136 -15.76 -15.09 2.38
CA THR A 136 -16.10 -13.97 3.27
C THR A 136 -15.84 -14.40 4.71
N ARG A 137 -14.90 -13.72 5.37
CA ARG A 137 -14.42 -14.06 6.71
C ARG A 137 -14.67 -12.89 7.68
N THR A 138 -15.49 -13.12 8.69
CA THR A 138 -15.78 -12.17 9.77
C THR A 138 -15.15 -12.67 11.07
N VAL A 139 -14.48 -11.78 11.79
CA VAL A 139 -13.91 -12.07 13.12
C VAL A 139 -14.19 -10.85 14.01
N ASP A 140 -15.08 -10.99 15.00
CA ASP A 140 -15.52 -9.89 15.88
C ASP A 140 -14.49 -9.51 16.96
N SER A 141 -13.28 -10.05 16.88
CA SER A 141 -12.20 -9.93 17.87
C SER A 141 -10.84 -9.84 17.16
N GLY A 142 -9.76 -10.26 17.83
CA GLY A 142 -8.42 -10.29 17.24
C GLY A 142 -8.19 -11.45 16.26
N VAL A 143 -7.31 -11.22 15.29
CA VAL A 143 -6.63 -12.27 14.50
C VAL A 143 -5.13 -12.18 14.80
N THR A 144 -4.50 -13.34 15.01
CA THR A 144 -3.04 -13.47 15.09
C THR A 144 -2.60 -14.45 14.02
N GLU A 145 -1.60 -14.09 13.24
CA GLU A 145 -1.02 -14.90 12.17
C GLU A 145 0.50 -14.90 12.34
N THR A 146 1.15 -16.03 12.06
CA THR A 146 2.59 -16.20 12.24
C THR A 146 3.11 -17.10 11.13
N ILE A 147 4.07 -16.60 10.36
CA ILE A 147 4.66 -17.26 9.21
C ILE A 147 6.17 -17.25 9.40
N ASP A 148 6.72 -18.35 9.94
CA ASP A 148 8.14 -18.43 10.35
C ASP A 148 9.14 -18.42 9.18
N ALA A 149 8.66 -18.62 7.95
CA ALA A 149 9.49 -18.73 6.74
C ALA A 149 9.32 -17.52 5.79
N GLY A 150 8.22 -17.46 5.06
CA GLY A 150 7.92 -16.37 4.13
C GLY A 150 6.55 -16.50 3.48
N GLU A 151 5.93 -15.35 3.19
CA GLU A 151 4.62 -15.23 2.55
C GLU A 151 4.79 -14.85 1.06
N THR A 152 3.80 -15.17 0.21
CA THR A 152 3.69 -14.59 -1.13
C THR A 152 2.22 -14.39 -1.47
N ARG A 153 1.76 -13.14 -1.40
CA ARG A 153 0.37 -12.76 -1.67
C ARG A 153 0.24 -12.09 -3.03
N THR A 154 -0.54 -12.70 -3.92
CA THR A 154 -0.84 -12.16 -5.25
C THR A 154 -2.30 -11.75 -5.33
N VAL A 155 -2.56 -10.47 -5.62
CA VAL A 155 -3.90 -9.97 -5.95
C VAL A 155 -3.86 -9.42 -7.37
N THR A 156 -4.66 -10.00 -8.26
CA THR A 156 -4.73 -9.64 -9.69
C THR A 156 -5.77 -8.56 -9.99
N GLY A 157 -6.72 -8.34 -9.08
CA GLY A 157 -7.68 -7.25 -9.10
C GLY A 157 -7.21 -6.04 -8.29
N GLY A 158 -8.17 -5.25 -7.77
CA GLY A 158 -7.89 -4.22 -6.78
C GLY A 158 -7.76 -4.78 -5.36
N MET A 159 -7.17 -3.98 -4.46
CA MET A 159 -7.15 -4.21 -3.02
C MET A 159 -7.54 -2.91 -2.33
N ASP A 160 -8.63 -2.93 -1.58
CA ASP A 160 -9.04 -1.84 -0.69
C ASP A 160 -8.78 -2.27 0.76
N GLU A 161 -7.91 -1.55 1.48
CA GLU A 161 -7.65 -1.74 2.92
C GLU A 161 -8.22 -0.55 3.70
N THR A 162 -8.87 -0.79 4.84
CA THR A 162 -9.37 0.28 5.72
C THR A 162 -9.05 -0.05 7.16
N ILE A 163 -8.14 0.72 7.75
CA ILE A 163 -7.73 0.60 9.15
C ILE A 163 -8.26 1.85 9.89
N VAL A 164 -9.13 1.64 10.87
CA VAL A 164 -9.77 2.72 11.67
C VAL A 164 -8.92 3.10 12.89
N GLY A 165 -8.09 2.16 13.38
CA GLY A 165 -7.08 2.40 14.42
C GLY A 165 -5.68 2.66 13.84
N ASP A 166 -4.66 2.47 14.68
CA ASP A 166 -3.27 2.67 14.28
C ASP A 166 -2.72 1.50 13.42
N ARG A 167 -1.76 1.80 12.55
CA ARG A 167 -1.00 0.81 11.76
C ARG A 167 0.50 0.97 12.00
N THR A 168 1.08 0.04 12.76
CA THR A 168 2.54 -0.11 12.92
C THR A 168 3.08 -1.10 11.88
N GLN A 169 4.30 -0.87 11.40
CA GLN A 169 5.06 -1.78 10.55
C GLN A 169 6.54 -1.74 10.97
N ASP A 170 7.05 -2.86 11.48
CA ASP A 170 8.45 -3.03 11.84
C ASP A 170 9.14 -3.93 10.80
N ILE A 171 9.95 -3.33 9.91
CA ILE A 171 10.69 -4.04 8.88
C ILE A 171 12.18 -4.00 9.24
N THR A 172 12.77 -5.17 9.47
CA THR A 172 14.17 -5.31 9.93
C THR A 172 15.17 -5.52 8.79
N GLY A 173 14.69 -5.93 7.62
CA GLY A 173 15.45 -6.00 6.36
C GLY A 173 15.11 -4.85 5.42
N ASP A 174 15.45 -5.01 4.14
CA ASP A 174 15.13 -4.02 3.11
C ASP A 174 13.64 -4.05 2.75
N SER A 175 13.05 -2.87 2.52
CA SER A 175 11.73 -2.72 1.89
C SER A 175 11.89 -2.16 0.48
N THR A 176 11.17 -2.70 -0.49
CA THR A 176 11.20 -2.27 -1.90
C THR A 176 9.79 -2.21 -2.45
N GLU A 177 9.29 -1.01 -2.70
CA GLU A 177 8.01 -0.75 -3.34
C GLU A 177 8.22 -0.32 -4.80
N THR A 178 7.39 -0.81 -5.73
CA THR A 178 7.48 -0.44 -7.16
C THR A 178 6.10 -0.13 -7.72
N ILE A 179 5.77 1.16 -7.78
CA ILE A 179 4.51 1.65 -8.33
C ILE A 179 4.74 2.07 -9.78
N SER A 180 4.14 1.35 -10.73
CA SER A 180 4.27 1.64 -12.18
C SER A 180 3.35 2.77 -12.68
N ALA A 181 2.55 3.35 -11.78
CA ALA A 181 1.61 4.43 -12.06
C ALA A 181 1.82 5.58 -11.04
N ASN A 182 0.75 6.25 -10.60
CA ASN A 182 0.84 7.37 -9.66
C ASN A 182 0.65 6.92 -8.22
N LEU A 183 1.62 7.17 -7.34
CA LEU A 183 1.42 7.20 -5.90
C LEU A 183 0.73 8.53 -5.51
N ASN A 184 -0.37 8.46 -4.79
CA ASN A 184 -1.05 9.63 -4.22
C ASN A 184 -1.20 9.43 -2.71
N GLN A 185 -0.59 10.30 -1.90
CA GLN A 185 -0.66 10.26 -0.45
C GLN A 185 -1.23 11.58 0.08
N THR A 186 -2.21 11.48 0.98
CA THR A 186 -2.79 12.65 1.68
C THR A 186 -2.67 12.42 3.18
N ILE A 187 -1.83 13.23 3.85
CA ILE A 187 -1.67 13.19 5.30
C ILE A 187 -2.19 14.51 5.87
N VAL A 188 -3.17 14.41 6.78
CA VAL A 188 -3.77 15.58 7.47
C VAL A 188 -2.93 16.00 8.70
N GLY A 189 -2.25 15.04 9.32
CA GLY A 189 -1.29 15.28 10.40
C GLY A 189 0.10 15.68 9.90
N ALA A 190 1.08 15.68 10.80
CA ALA A 190 2.48 15.86 10.44
C ALA A 190 3.09 14.57 9.87
N VAL A 191 3.99 14.71 8.89
CA VAL A 191 4.89 13.63 8.46
C VAL A 191 6.26 13.87 9.10
N SER A 192 6.87 12.82 9.65
CA SER A 192 8.23 12.84 10.18
C SER A 192 9.04 11.73 9.53
N LEU A 193 10.17 12.08 8.92
CA LEU A 193 11.09 11.14 8.28
C LEU A 193 12.49 11.39 8.81
N SER A 194 13.18 10.32 9.20
CA SER A 194 14.52 10.38 9.78
C SER A 194 15.34 9.20 9.26
N THR A 195 16.49 9.48 8.63
CA THR A 195 17.46 8.47 8.20
C THR A 195 18.79 8.70 8.90
N LEU A 196 19.46 7.62 9.29
CA LEU A 196 20.82 7.66 9.84
C LEU A 196 21.91 7.63 8.76
N ALA A 197 21.49 7.48 7.50
CA ALA A 197 22.30 7.44 6.29
C ALA A 197 21.65 8.29 5.19
N THR A 198 22.15 8.19 3.96
CA THR A 198 21.65 8.93 2.79
C THR A 198 20.13 8.78 2.60
N TYR A 199 19.48 9.86 2.18
CA TYR A 199 18.11 9.87 1.68
C TYR A 199 18.12 10.51 0.29
N ASP A 200 18.06 9.69 -0.75
CA ASP A 200 18.14 10.12 -2.14
C ASP A 200 16.74 10.29 -2.74
N VAL A 201 16.51 11.44 -3.40
CA VAL A 201 15.29 11.73 -4.15
C VAL A 201 15.66 12.02 -5.59
N THR A 202 15.33 11.08 -6.49
CA THR A 202 15.57 11.23 -7.94
C THR A 202 14.24 11.30 -8.68
N ALA A 203 14.04 12.34 -9.48
CA ALA A 203 12.89 12.49 -10.37
C ALA A 203 13.36 12.78 -11.80
N GLY A 204 12.70 12.15 -12.79
CA GLY A 204 12.91 12.49 -14.21
C GLY A 204 12.19 13.78 -14.65
N GLY A 205 11.32 14.31 -13.80
CA GLY A 205 10.63 15.60 -13.96
C GLY A 205 11.00 16.58 -12.85
N ASN A 206 10.11 17.51 -12.55
CA ASN A 206 10.27 18.46 -11.44
C ASN A 206 9.98 17.83 -10.07
N VAL A 207 10.78 18.17 -9.06
CA VAL A 207 10.39 18.09 -7.64
C VAL A 207 9.86 19.46 -7.24
N THR A 208 8.65 19.50 -6.67
CA THR A 208 7.99 20.76 -6.25
C THR A 208 7.63 20.69 -4.78
N VAL A 209 8.16 21.62 -3.98
CA VAL A 209 7.84 21.77 -2.55
C VAL A 209 7.02 23.05 -2.38
N ILE A 210 5.81 22.93 -1.84
CA ILE A 210 4.93 24.08 -1.52
C ILE A 210 4.71 24.09 -0.01
N ALA A 211 5.43 24.96 0.69
CA ALA A 211 5.30 25.14 2.14
C ALA A 211 4.96 26.61 2.46
N PRO A 212 3.68 26.96 2.69
CA PRO A 212 3.25 28.34 2.93
C PRO A 212 3.87 29.01 4.17
N ALA A 213 4.36 28.20 5.12
CA ALA A 213 5.09 28.66 6.31
C ALA A 213 6.62 28.80 6.11
N GLY A 214 7.14 28.45 4.92
CA GLY A 214 8.57 28.39 4.60
C GLY A 214 9.17 26.99 4.67
N VAL A 215 10.44 26.87 4.26
CA VAL A 215 11.25 25.64 4.28
C VAL A 215 12.57 25.94 4.98
N THR A 216 12.98 25.08 5.91
CA THR A 216 14.24 25.22 6.64
C THR A 216 15.18 24.07 6.28
N ILE A 217 16.34 24.37 5.70
CA ILE A 217 17.39 23.40 5.40
C ILE A 217 18.56 23.63 6.35
N VAL A 218 18.75 22.73 7.32
CA VAL A 218 19.87 22.77 8.25
C VAL A 218 20.96 21.81 7.78
N ALA A 219 22.00 22.34 7.13
CA ALA A 219 23.14 21.56 6.64
C ALA A 219 24.45 22.07 7.28
N PRO A 220 24.84 21.58 8.48
CA PRO A 220 25.99 22.11 9.22
C PRO A 220 27.34 21.93 8.52
N ALA A 221 27.46 20.91 7.66
CA ALA A 221 28.63 20.68 6.80
C ALA A 221 28.62 21.48 5.48
N GLY A 222 27.61 22.34 5.29
CA GLY A 222 27.33 23.00 4.02
C GLY A 222 26.39 22.19 3.11
N HIS A 223 25.93 22.82 2.03
CA HIS A 223 25.09 22.21 0.99
C HIS A 223 25.62 22.60 -0.39
N THR A 224 25.24 21.87 -1.44
CA THR A 224 25.60 22.18 -2.84
C THR A 224 24.34 22.16 -3.69
N ILE A 225 24.13 23.22 -4.48
CA ILE A 225 23.03 23.30 -5.48
C ILE A 225 23.67 23.46 -6.85
N VAL A 226 23.60 22.42 -7.68
CA VAL A 226 24.09 22.47 -9.07
C VAL A 226 22.92 22.75 -9.99
N ALA A 227 22.86 23.95 -10.56
CA ALA A 227 21.78 24.38 -11.46
C ALA A 227 22.35 24.85 -12.82
N PRO A 228 22.66 23.93 -13.76
CA PRO A 228 23.34 24.29 -15.02
C PRO A 228 22.52 25.20 -15.94
N GLY A 229 21.19 25.19 -15.82
CA GLY A 229 20.29 26.11 -16.51
C GLY A 229 20.17 27.50 -15.87
N GLY A 230 20.91 27.76 -14.78
CA GLY A 230 20.77 28.95 -13.94
C GLY A 230 19.71 28.78 -12.84
N GLN A 231 19.62 29.78 -11.96
CA GLN A 231 18.61 29.87 -10.91
C GLN A 231 17.79 31.16 -11.11
N THR A 232 16.46 31.06 -11.15
CA THR A 232 15.59 32.23 -11.16
C THR A 232 15.25 32.63 -9.73
N ILE A 233 16.14 33.41 -9.12
CA ILE A 233 15.87 34.08 -7.86
C ILE A 233 15.01 35.31 -8.18
N ILE A 234 13.81 35.40 -7.60
CA ILE A 234 12.85 36.48 -7.88
C ILE A 234 13.15 37.72 -7.00
N ASP A 235 13.54 37.50 -5.73
CA ASP A 235 13.68 38.56 -4.71
C ASP A 235 14.98 38.44 -3.88
N GLY A 236 16.16 38.66 -4.48
CA GLY A 236 17.41 38.93 -3.76
C GLY A 236 18.40 37.76 -3.56
N GLU A 237 19.69 38.04 -3.77
CA GLU A 237 20.84 37.12 -3.59
C GLU A 237 21.26 37.03 -2.11
N TRP A 238 21.95 35.97 -1.68
CA TRP A 238 22.57 35.87 -0.35
C TRP A 238 24.06 35.49 -0.51
N ALA A 239 24.98 36.46 -0.39
CA ALA A 239 26.43 36.27 -0.58
C ALA A 239 27.21 36.45 0.74
N LYS A 240 28.00 35.45 1.16
CA LYS A 240 28.55 35.41 2.51
C LYS A 240 29.97 36.00 2.64
N SER A 241 30.11 37.11 3.39
CA SER A 241 31.42 37.70 3.75
C SER A 241 31.92 37.16 5.10
N GLY A 242 32.33 35.89 5.11
CA GLY A 242 32.83 35.22 6.32
C GLY A 242 31.69 34.66 7.19
N ALA A 243 31.29 35.38 8.23
CA ALA A 243 30.23 34.95 9.15
C ALA A 243 28.82 35.32 8.67
N ASP A 244 28.67 36.36 7.85
CA ASP A 244 27.41 37.07 7.58
C ASP A 244 27.09 37.19 6.08
N TRP A 245 25.80 37.35 5.72
CA TRP A 245 25.29 37.36 4.34
C TRP A 245 24.99 38.78 3.80
N HIS A 246 25.02 38.94 2.47
CA HIS A 246 24.83 40.21 1.73
C HIS A 246 24.08 40.02 0.39
N ASP A 247 23.09 40.84 0.09
CA ASP A 247 22.46 40.88 -1.24
C ASP A 247 23.37 41.52 -2.32
N SER A 248 23.27 41.01 -3.55
CA SER A 248 23.86 41.60 -4.76
C SER A 248 22.87 41.56 -5.92
N ILE A 249 22.82 42.65 -6.71
CA ILE A 249 22.00 42.75 -7.93
C ILE A 249 22.78 43.55 -8.98
N ALA A 250 23.08 42.94 -10.13
CA ALA A 250 23.85 43.55 -11.21
C ALA A 250 22.96 43.98 -12.40
N LEU A 251 22.65 45.28 -12.50
CA LEU A 251 21.84 45.84 -13.59
C LEU A 251 22.65 46.01 -14.90
N LYS A 252 22.45 45.09 -15.86
CA LYS A 252 23.10 45.12 -17.18
C LYS A 252 22.17 45.67 -18.27
N PHE A 253 22.16 46.98 -18.46
CA PHE A 253 21.46 47.62 -19.58
C PHE A 253 22.33 47.66 -20.85
N SER A 254 21.71 47.45 -22.02
CA SER A 254 22.36 47.60 -23.33
C SER A 254 21.68 48.73 -24.11
N VAL A 255 22.45 49.65 -24.71
CA VAL A 255 21.88 50.75 -25.52
C VAL A 255 22.45 50.71 -26.93
N THR A 256 21.59 50.37 -27.89
CA THR A 256 21.97 50.21 -29.31
C THR A 256 22.30 51.53 -30.00
N ILE A 257 21.64 52.64 -29.61
CA ILE A 257 21.95 54.00 -30.07
C ILE A 257 21.79 54.97 -28.90
N LEU A 258 22.88 55.56 -28.43
CA LEU A 258 22.90 56.52 -27.31
C LEU A 258 23.51 57.86 -27.76
N LYS A 259 22.78 58.97 -27.55
CA LYS A 259 23.19 60.32 -27.99
C LYS A 259 23.24 61.31 -26.82
N ILE A 260 24.20 61.12 -25.92
CA ILE A 260 24.37 62.01 -24.77
C ILE A 260 25.04 63.33 -25.18
N LYS A 261 24.52 64.46 -24.67
CA LYS A 261 25.14 65.79 -24.78
C LYS A 261 25.50 66.32 -23.39
N TRP A 262 26.63 65.87 -22.85
CA TRP A 262 27.20 66.43 -21.63
C TRP A 262 27.69 67.87 -21.88
N ARG A 263 27.44 68.78 -20.92
CA ARG A 263 28.16 70.06 -20.82
C ARG A 263 29.35 69.99 -19.85
N ALA A 264 29.27 69.09 -18.87
CA ALA A 264 30.36 68.59 -18.04
C ALA A 264 29.99 67.18 -17.56
N LEU A 265 30.98 66.39 -17.18
CA LEU A 265 30.83 65.06 -16.57
C LEU A 265 32.06 64.80 -15.69
N ALA A 266 31.88 64.11 -14.57
CA ALA A 266 32.95 63.56 -13.75
C ALA A 266 32.65 62.08 -13.47
N VAL A 267 33.67 61.22 -13.57
CA VAL A 267 33.59 59.79 -13.26
C VAL A 267 34.84 59.43 -12.46
N THR A 268 34.65 58.92 -11.25
CA THR A 268 35.71 58.25 -10.48
C THR A 268 35.42 56.76 -10.53
N ALA A 269 36.32 55.98 -11.12
CA ALA A 269 36.21 54.53 -11.18
C ALA A 269 37.62 53.92 -11.24
N TYR A 270 37.85 52.89 -10.43
CA TYR A 270 39.15 52.23 -10.34
C TYR A 270 39.20 51.05 -11.32
N GLY A 271 40.13 51.11 -12.29
CA GLY A 271 40.38 50.00 -13.21
C GLY A 271 39.37 49.83 -14.36
N VAL A 272 38.84 50.91 -14.93
CA VAL A 272 37.99 50.81 -16.14
C VAL A 272 38.85 50.78 -17.40
N SER A 273 38.83 49.67 -18.13
CA SER A 273 39.27 49.63 -19.53
C SER A 273 38.09 49.97 -20.46
N PHE A 274 38.39 50.67 -21.55
CA PHE A 274 37.47 50.88 -22.66
C PHE A 274 38.16 50.48 -23.95
N GLU A 275 37.53 49.59 -24.71
CA GLU A 275 37.98 49.19 -26.04
C GLU A 275 36.86 49.42 -27.06
N TRP A 276 37.24 49.83 -28.27
CA TRP A 276 36.33 50.32 -29.31
C TRP A 276 36.84 49.91 -30.69
N SER A 277 35.96 49.32 -31.51
CA SER A 277 36.33 48.77 -32.82
C SER A 277 36.61 49.85 -33.88
N THR A 278 35.85 50.95 -33.87
CA THR A 278 36.12 52.14 -34.70
C THR A 278 35.73 53.42 -33.99
N PHE A 279 36.64 54.38 -33.88
CA PHE A 279 36.40 55.71 -33.31
C PHE A 279 36.79 56.78 -34.34
N LYS A 280 35.88 57.73 -34.63
CA LYS A 280 36.13 58.84 -35.56
C LYS A 280 35.81 60.18 -34.89
N LEU A 281 36.83 61.05 -34.82
CA LEU A 281 36.81 62.29 -34.04
C LEU A 281 36.91 63.51 -34.96
N ASP A 282 35.78 63.92 -35.54
CA ASP A 282 35.74 65.12 -36.39
C ASP A 282 35.77 66.41 -35.52
N LYS A 283 36.97 66.98 -35.40
CA LYS A 283 37.37 68.19 -34.63
C LYS A 283 37.38 68.03 -33.10
N ALA A 284 38.56 67.71 -32.56
CA ALA A 284 38.84 67.67 -31.13
C ALA A 284 39.20 69.04 -30.54
N ALA A 285 38.77 69.30 -29.29
CA ALA A 285 39.37 70.28 -28.39
C ALA A 285 39.10 69.88 -26.93
N ILE A 286 40.06 69.20 -26.31
CA ILE A 286 40.02 68.85 -24.87
C ILE A 286 40.63 70.01 -24.07
N LYS A 287 40.01 70.38 -22.95
CA LYS A 287 40.60 71.28 -21.96
C LYS A 287 40.51 70.69 -20.56
N LEU A 288 41.65 70.48 -19.92
CA LEU A 288 41.75 70.43 -18.47
C LEU A 288 41.73 71.87 -17.95
N PHE A 289 41.19 72.06 -16.74
CA PHE A 289 41.38 73.26 -15.94
C PHE A 289 41.86 72.86 -14.56
N GLY A 290 42.88 73.56 -14.05
CA GLY A 290 43.39 73.35 -12.72
C GLY A 290 44.08 74.60 -12.18
N TRP A 291 43.62 75.02 -11.00
CA TRP A 291 44.34 75.80 -9.98
C TRP A 291 44.82 77.23 -10.30
N GLY A 292 44.69 78.08 -9.29
CA GLY A 292 45.59 79.23 -9.06
C GLY A 292 45.30 80.52 -9.83
N ASN A 293 45.22 81.63 -9.10
CA ASN A 293 45.34 82.96 -9.69
C ASN A 293 46.81 83.21 -10.13
N TYR A 294 47.05 83.88 -11.27
CA TYR A 294 47.57 85.26 -11.29
C TYR A 294 47.86 85.82 -12.73
N LEU A 295 47.40 87.06 -12.95
CA LEU A 295 47.78 88.15 -13.89
C LEU A 295 48.24 87.95 -15.37
N GLU A 296 47.56 88.74 -16.22
CA GLU A 296 48.00 89.65 -17.32
C GLU A 296 48.71 89.23 -18.65
N LYS A 297 48.05 89.67 -19.74
CA LYS A 297 48.54 90.40 -20.94
C LYS A 297 49.80 89.95 -21.71
N ALA A 298 49.57 89.52 -22.96
CA ALA A 298 50.24 90.08 -24.15
C ALA A 298 49.39 89.81 -25.42
N ALA A 299 49.63 90.53 -26.53
CA ALA A 299 48.81 90.50 -27.75
C ALA A 299 49.55 89.93 -29.00
N ILE A 300 48.80 89.53 -30.03
CA ILE A 300 49.32 88.96 -31.29
C ILE A 300 48.95 89.87 -32.49
N LYS A 301 49.86 90.02 -33.47
CA LYS A 301 49.75 90.98 -34.60
C LYS A 301 50.19 90.32 -35.94
N ARG A 302 49.54 90.65 -37.07
CA ARG A 302 49.82 90.10 -38.44
C ARG A 302 50.71 91.03 -39.32
N LYS A 303 51.13 90.51 -40.50
CA LYS A 303 52.00 91.08 -41.59
C LYS A 303 51.54 90.45 -42.94
N ALA A 304 51.84 90.84 -44.19
CA ALA A 304 52.36 92.01 -44.95
C ALA A 304 51.98 91.75 -46.46
N ARG A 305 52.25 92.52 -47.55
CA ARG A 305 53.02 93.75 -47.89
C ARG A 305 52.07 94.69 -48.70
N ALA A 306 52.30 95.50 -49.76
CA ALA A 306 53.37 95.98 -50.69
C ALA A 306 52.94 97.44 -51.15
N ILE A 307 53.64 98.35 -51.88
CA ILE A 307 54.81 98.37 -52.80
C ILE A 307 54.44 97.92 -54.24
N HIS A 308 54.73 98.62 -55.37
CA HIS A 308 55.66 99.73 -55.72
C HIS A 308 55.09 100.74 -56.78
N ALA A 309 55.56 102.01 -56.77
CA ALA A 309 55.93 102.94 -57.91
C ALA A 309 54.97 103.20 -59.13
N GLU A 310 54.95 104.34 -59.86
CA GLU A 310 55.63 105.67 -59.77
C GLU A 310 54.90 106.81 -60.56
N LEU A 311 55.25 108.07 -60.24
CA LEU A 311 55.25 109.34 -61.04
C LEU A 311 54.01 109.94 -61.81
N ALA A 312 53.67 111.17 -61.39
CA ALA A 312 53.35 112.40 -62.16
C ALA A 312 52.03 112.62 -62.96
N GLY A 313 51.33 113.76 -62.75
CA GLY A 313 50.37 114.27 -63.77
C GLY A 313 49.21 115.27 -63.46
N ALA A 314 49.43 116.43 -62.81
CA ALA A 314 48.62 117.67 -62.93
C ALA A 314 47.12 117.75 -62.46
N HIS A 315 46.59 119.00 -62.43
CA HIS A 315 45.26 119.52 -61.97
C HIS A 315 44.90 119.30 -60.48
N VAL A 316 44.65 120.29 -59.62
CA VAL A 316 44.26 121.73 -59.67
C VAL A 316 42.74 122.02 -59.73
N ASP A 317 42.24 122.40 -58.55
CA ASP A 317 41.18 123.34 -58.15
C ASP A 317 39.72 123.27 -58.68
N GLY A 318 38.80 123.57 -57.76
CA GLY A 318 37.36 123.76 -58.00
C GLY A 318 36.54 123.80 -56.70
N PRO A 319 36.51 124.93 -55.96
CA PRO A 319 35.89 125.00 -54.63
C PRO A 319 34.38 125.32 -54.64
N GLY A 320 33.69 124.91 -53.57
CA GLY A 320 32.37 125.39 -53.16
C GLY A 320 32.44 126.00 -51.75
N ALA A 321 31.63 127.02 -51.49
CA ALA A 321 31.62 127.81 -50.24
C ALA A 321 30.72 127.23 -49.14
#